data_AF-A0A3C1UC11-F1
#
_entry.id   AF-A0A3C1UC11-F1
#
_cell.length_a   1.000
_cell.length_b   1.000
_cell.length_c   1.000
_cell.angle_alpha   90.00
_cell.angle_beta   90.00
_cell.angle_gamma   90.00
#
_symmetry.space_group_name_H-M   'P 1'
#
loop_
_entity.id
_entity.type
_entity.pdbx_description
1 polymer ?
#
loop_
_entity_poly.entity_id
_entity_poly.type
_entity_poly.pdbx_seq_one_letter_code
_entity_poly.pdbx_strand_id
1 'polypeptide(L)'
;MNPTSKKNVLIGLTVVVSICILYWGIEYLKGINLLKPANFYYAKFEKVNGLTVASPVTVNGFKVGQVREITYDYDTNQISVELSFEKG
;
A
#
# COMPACT_ATOMS: atom_id res chain seq x y z
N MET A 1 -36.03 -17.42 -21.94
CA MET A 1 -35.22 -16.58 -21.03
C MET A 1 -35.44 -15.11 -21.41
N ASN A 2 -36.23 -14.37 -20.62
CA ASN A 2 -36.74 -13.05 -21.00
C ASN A 2 -35.61 -11.99 -21.04
N PRO A 3 -35.57 -11.12 -22.07
CA PRO A 3 -34.47 -10.18 -22.30
C PRO A 3 -34.31 -9.12 -21.19
N THR A 4 -35.37 -8.88 -20.39
CA THR A 4 -35.38 -7.91 -19.29
C THR A 4 -34.52 -8.33 -18.09
N SER A 5 -34.46 -9.63 -17.75
CA SER A 5 -33.67 -10.09 -16.59
C SER A 5 -32.16 -9.99 -16.82
N LYS A 6 -31.67 -10.13 -18.06
CA LYS A 6 -30.24 -10.01 -18.38
C LYS A 6 -29.71 -8.59 -18.14
N LYS A 7 -30.52 -7.57 -18.40
CA LYS A 7 -30.15 -6.15 -18.22
C LYS A 7 -29.93 -5.81 -16.74
N ASN A 8 -30.83 -6.27 -15.87
CA ASN A 8 -30.73 -6.00 -14.43
C ASN A 8 -29.54 -6.73 -13.79
N VAL A 9 -29.25 -7.96 -14.22
CA VAL A 9 -28.07 -8.70 -13.78
C VAL A 9 -26.79 -8.01 -14.23
N LEU A 10 -26.76 -7.48 -15.47
CA LEU A 10 -25.61 -6.73 -15.98
C LEU A 10 -25.36 -5.45 -15.16
N ILE A 11 -26.42 -4.70 -14.84
CA ILE A 11 -26.31 -3.47 -14.03
C ILE A 11 -25.80 -3.79 -12.63
N GLY A 12 -26.36 -4.82 -11.97
CA GLY A 12 -25.90 -5.27 -10.66
C GLY A 12 -24.43 -5.71 -10.66
N LEU A 13 -24.02 -6.46 -11.70
CA LEU A 13 -22.64 -6.89 -11.86
C LEU A 13 -21.69 -5.70 -12.04
N THR A 14 -22.06 -4.70 -12.85
CA THR A 14 -21.25 -3.49 -13.03
C THR A 14 -21.03 -2.75 -11.71
N VAL A 15 -22.08 -2.61 -10.88
CA VAL A 15 -21.95 -1.94 -9.57
C VAL A 15 -20.98 -2.68 -8.66
N VAL A 16 -21.07 -4.02 -8.59
CA VAL A 16 -20.14 -4.84 -7.79
C VAL A 16 -18.71 -4.70 -8.30
N VAL A 17 -18.51 -4.79 -9.62
CA VAL A 17 -17.19 -4.63 -10.24
C VAL A 17 -16.63 -3.23 -9.97
N SER A 18 -17.44 -2.18 -10.07
CA SER A 18 -17.02 -0.81 -9.75
C SER A 18 -16.55 -0.66 -8.30
N ILE A 19 -17.25 -1.27 -7.33
CA ILE A 19 -16.84 -1.25 -5.92
C ILE A 19 -15.50 -1.97 -5.73
N CYS A 20 -15.32 -3.14 -6.36
CA CYS A 20 -14.06 -3.89 -6.29
C CYS A 20 -12.89 -3.07 -6.88
N ILE A 21 -13.08 -2.46 -8.05
CA ILE A 21 -12.06 -1.61 -8.68
C ILE A 21 -11.74 -0.39 -7.81
N LEU A 22 -12.75 0.25 -7.23
CA LEU A 22 -12.55 1.42 -6.39
C LEU A 22 -11.77 1.08 -5.11
N TYR A 23 -12.10 -0.06 -4.47
CA TYR A 23 -11.35 -0.55 -3.32
C TYR A 23 -9.88 -0.80 -3.68
N TRP A 24 -9.60 -1.53 -4.76
CA TRP A 24 -8.23 -1.75 -5.22
C TRP A 24 -7.52 -0.46 -5.64
N GLY A 25 -8.23 0.47 -6.27
CA GLY A 25 -7.68 1.76 -6.68
C GLY A 25 -7.23 2.60 -5.49
N ILE A 26 -8.02 2.63 -4.40
CA ILE A 26 -7.65 3.33 -3.17
C ILE A 26 -6.39 2.72 -2.55
N GLU A 27 -6.34 1.39 -2.45
CA GLU A 27 -5.17 0.72 -1.88
C GLU A 27 -3.91 0.87 -2.77
N TYR A 28 -4.07 0.94 -4.09
CA TYR A 28 -3.00 1.29 -5.03
C TYR A 28 -2.50 2.73 -4.84
N LEU A 29 -3.40 3.70 -4.69
CA LEU A 29 -3.03 5.10 -4.43
C LEU A 29 -2.31 5.28 -3.09
N LYS A 30 -2.62 4.44 -2.10
CA LYS A 30 -1.87 4.36 -0.83
C LYS A 30 -0.48 3.74 -1.00
N GLY A 31 -0.09 3.31 -2.20
CA GLY A 31 1.21 2.68 -2.47
C GLY A 31 1.35 1.28 -1.86
N ILE A 32 0.22 0.64 -1.52
CA ILE A 32 0.20 -0.70 -0.98
C ILE A 32 0.30 -1.64 -2.18
N ASN A 33 1.45 -2.28 -2.34
CA ASN A 33 1.65 -3.26 -3.41
C ASN A 33 0.84 -4.54 -3.07
N LEU A 34 -0.45 -4.58 -3.42
CA LEU A 34 -1.30 -5.77 -3.19
C LEU A 34 -0.85 -7.00 -4.01
N LEU A 35 -0.18 -6.78 -5.14
CA LEU A 35 0.16 -7.83 -6.11
C LEU A 35 1.61 -8.32 -6.02
N LYS A 36 2.48 -7.65 -5.25
CA LYS A 36 3.86 -8.11 -5.03
C LYS A 36 4.03 -8.50 -3.56
N PRO A 37 4.66 -9.66 -3.25
CA PRO A 37 5.09 -9.98 -1.90
C PRO A 37 6.22 -9.02 -1.50
N ALA A 38 5.84 -7.82 -1.04
CA ALA A 38 6.76 -6.89 -0.44
C ALA A 38 7.17 -7.47 0.92
N ASN A 39 8.47 -7.69 1.12
CA ASN A 39 8.97 -8.05 2.44
C ASN A 39 8.98 -6.76 3.26
N PHE A 40 8.16 -6.74 4.33
CA PHE A 40 8.07 -5.61 5.25
C PHE A 40 9.14 -5.75 6.33
N TYR A 41 9.91 -4.70 6.54
CA TYR A 41 10.91 -4.62 7.60
C TYR A 41 10.63 -3.38 8.44
N TYR A 42 10.70 -3.53 9.76
CA TYR A 42 10.56 -2.44 10.71
C TYR A 42 11.93 -2.00 11.18
N ALA A 43 12.23 -0.71 11.05
CA ALA A 43 13.44 -0.10 11.55
C ALA A 43 13.07 0.93 12.63
N LYS A 44 13.70 0.82 13.80
CA LYS A 44 13.49 1.77 14.90
C LYS A 44 14.56 2.84 14.90
N PHE A 45 14.15 4.10 15.01
CA PHE A 45 15.03 5.25 15.03
C PHE A 45 14.69 6.16 16.21
N GLU A 46 15.70 6.77 16.83
CA GLU A 46 15.49 7.76 17.90
C GLU A 46 15.05 9.12 17.36
N LYS A 47 15.43 9.43 16.11
CA LYS A 47 15.08 10.69 15.45
C LYS A 47 15.04 10.50 13.94
N VAL A 48 13.95 10.93 13.32
CA VAL A 48 13.84 11.01 11.85
C VAL A 48 13.51 12.46 11.47
N ASN A 49 14.49 13.18 10.92
CA ASN A 49 14.29 14.53 10.40
C ASN A 49 14.16 14.45 8.88
N GLY A 50 13.04 14.92 8.33
CA GLY A 50 12.83 15.00 6.88
C GLY A 50 12.51 13.66 6.20
N LEU A 51 12.23 12.60 6.96
CA LEU A 51 11.75 11.34 6.41
C LEU A 51 10.23 11.43 6.18
N THR A 52 9.80 11.20 4.95
CA THR A 52 8.38 11.16 4.59
C THR A 52 7.98 9.78 4.10
N VAL A 53 6.69 9.47 4.24
CA VAL A 53 6.08 8.30 3.58
C VAL A 53 6.35 8.39 2.07
N ALA A 54 6.62 7.24 1.45
CA ALA A 54 7.05 7.07 0.06
C ALA A 54 8.49 7.52 -0.28
N SER A 55 9.30 7.90 0.72
CA SER A 55 10.72 8.15 0.48
C SER A 55 11.44 6.87 -0.02
N PRO A 56 12.30 6.97 -1.06
CA PRO A 56 13.03 5.81 -1.56
C PRO A 56 14.09 5.35 -0.56
N VAL A 57 14.17 4.05 -0.31
CA VAL A 57 15.19 3.43 0.52
C VAL A 57 16.34 3.01 -0.37
N THR A 58 17.52 3.59 -0.13
CA THR A 58 18.73 3.27 -0.90
C THR A 58 19.77 2.58 -0.02
N VAL A 59 20.42 1.55 -0.58
CA VAL A 59 21.55 0.85 0.04
C VAL A 59 22.70 0.87 -0.96
N ASN A 60 23.86 1.39 -0.56
CA ASN A 60 25.03 1.56 -1.43
C ASN A 60 24.73 2.29 -2.76
N GLY A 61 23.80 3.25 -2.75
CA GLY A 61 23.40 4.00 -3.94
C GLY A 61 22.34 3.32 -4.82
N PHE A 62 21.93 2.08 -4.52
CA PHE A 62 20.86 1.38 -5.23
C PHE A 62 19.53 1.52 -4.50
N LYS A 63 18.46 1.86 -5.21
CA LYS A 63 17.09 1.85 -4.65
C LYS A 63 16.67 0.40 -4.40
N VAL A 64 16.52 0.04 -3.14
CA VAL A 64 16.13 -1.31 -2.70
C VAL A 64 14.68 -1.36 -2.20
N GLY A 65 14.05 -0.20 -1.99
CA GLY A 65 12.71 -0.14 -1.43
C GLY A 65 12.13 1.26 -1.29
N GLN A 66 11.08 1.35 -0.49
CA GLN A 66 10.41 2.60 -0.13
C GLN A 66 9.83 2.55 1.29
N VAL A 67 9.79 3.71 1.95
CA VAL A 67 9.14 3.90 3.25
C VAL A 67 7.63 3.83 3.08
N ARG A 68 6.97 2.92 3.79
CA ARG A 68 5.50 2.76 3.75
C ARG A 68 4.81 3.56 4.85
N GLU A 69 5.34 3.49 6.06
CA GLU A 69 4.68 4.10 7.20
C GLU A 69 5.73 4.56 8.22
N ILE A 70 5.40 5.63 8.94
CA ILE A 70 6.21 6.19 10.01
C ILE A 70 5.27 6.32 11.21
N THR A 71 5.49 5.51 12.24
CA THR A 71 4.66 5.48 13.44
C THR A 71 5.51 5.86 14.64
N TYR A 72 5.00 6.77 15.46
CA TYR A 72 5.62 7.11 16.73
C TYR A 72 5.19 6.09 17.79
N ASP A 73 6.15 5.37 18.36
CA ASP A 73 5.92 4.44 19.46
C ASP A 73 6.08 5.20 20.79
N TYR A 74 4.94 5.44 21.44
CA TYR A 74 4.88 6.16 22.72
C TYR A 74 5.40 5.35 23.91
N ASP A 75 5.45 4.01 23.80
CA ASP A 75 5.91 3.14 24.87
C ASP A 75 7.44 3.07 24.90
N THR A 76 8.07 3.00 23.73
CA THR A 76 9.53 2.95 23.61
C THR A 76 10.16 4.31 23.35
N ASN A 77 9.35 5.36 23.16
CA ASN A 77 9.77 6.71 22.80
C ASN A 77 10.66 6.73 21.53
N GLN A 78 10.40 5.81 20.61
CA GLN A 78 11.14 5.60 19.37
C GLN A 78 10.21 5.73 18.17
N ILE A 79 10.78 6.00 17.00
CA ILE A 79 10.07 6.10 15.74
C ILE A 79 10.23 4.79 14.99
N SER A 80 9.13 4.08 14.78
CA SER A 80 9.09 2.86 13.98
C SER A 80 8.81 3.22 12.53
N VAL A 81 9.71 2.85 11.63
CA VAL A 81 9.58 3.08 10.19
C VAL A 81 9.38 1.73 9.51
N GLU A 82 8.27 1.59 8.81
CA GLU A 82 7.99 0.42 7.98
C GLU A 82 8.60 0.61 6.58
N LEU A 83 9.44 -0.33 6.18
CA LEU A 83 10.15 -0.34 4.91
C LEU A 83 9.64 -1.51 4.07
N SER A 84 9.36 -1.25 2.80
CA SER A 84 9.08 -2.30 1.82
C SER A 84 10.26 -2.47 0.89
N PHE A 85 10.75 -3.70 0.77
CA PHE A 85 11.79 -4.05 -0.20
C PHE A 85 11.15 -4.66 -1.44
N GLU A 86 11.44 -4.08 -2.61
CA GLU A 86 11.13 -4.74 -3.88
C GLU A 86 12.24 -5.77 -4.12
N LYS A 87 11.94 -7.03 -3.79
CA LYS A 87 12.78 -8.14 -4.23
C LYS A 87 12.61 -8.25 -5.75
N GLY A 88 13.71 -8.04 -6.47
CA GLY A 88 13.80 -8.30 -7.91
C GLY A 88 13.58 -9.77 -8.23
#